data_AF-A1S022-F1
#
_entry.id   AF-A1S022-F1
#
_cell.length_a   1.000
_cell.length_b   1.000
_cell.length_c   1.000
_cell.angle_alpha   90.00
_cell.angle_beta   90.00
_cell.angle_gamma   90.00
#
_symmetry.space_group_name_H-M   'P 1'
#
loop_
_entity.id
_entity.type
_entity.pdbx_description
1 polymer ?
#
loop_
_entity_poly.entity_id
_entity_poly.type
_entity_poly.pdbx_seq_one_letter_code
_entity_poly.pdbx_strand_id
1 'polypeptide(L)'
;MSASLSEPPEPLEIKEKIRALRSALGAGLEADRLAVWTGNMLARYLWGAWGAELKRAGFTWQSFMSLLKLHTDDVVAWALRDNLSWGELVRRVISSVEGRRRSDLSRFLG
;
A
#
# COMPACT_ATOMS: atom_id res chain seq x y z
N MET A 1 -6.73 16.11 -16.12
CA MET A 1 -7.68 15.12 -15.58
C MET A 1 -7.04 14.48 -14.35
N SER A 2 -7.69 14.54 -13.20
CA SER A 2 -7.18 13.93 -11.97
C SER A 2 -7.43 12.43 -12.02
N ALA A 3 -6.39 11.62 -11.85
CA ALA A 3 -6.55 10.18 -11.67
C ALA A 3 -7.17 9.95 -10.28
N SER A 4 -8.48 9.74 -10.22
CA SER A 4 -9.16 9.34 -8.99
C SER A 4 -8.98 7.83 -8.84
N LEU A 5 -8.01 7.42 -8.01
CA LEU A 5 -7.84 6.02 -7.66
C LEU A 5 -9.09 5.53 -6.92
N SER A 6 -9.67 4.42 -7.35
CA SER A 6 -10.82 3.80 -6.68
C SER A 6 -10.35 2.93 -5.51
N GLU A 7 -11.21 2.71 -4.52
CA GLU A 7 -10.99 1.68 -3.50
C GLU A 7 -11.23 0.29 -4.12
N PRO A 8 -10.19 -0.55 -4.28
CA PRO A 8 -10.41 -1.92 -4.74
C PRO A 8 -11.01 -2.77 -3.59
N PRO A 9 -11.63 -3.92 -3.85
CA PRO A 9 -12.14 -4.81 -2.80
C PRO A 9 -11.08 -5.20 -1.76
N GLU A 10 -11.49 -5.52 -0.54
CA GLU A 10 -10.53 -6.00 0.47
C GLU A 10 -9.97 -7.38 0.05
N PRO A 11 -8.63 -7.54 -0.07
CA PRO A 11 -8.05 -8.81 -0.48
C PRO A 11 -7.89 -9.74 0.73
N LEU A 12 -9.00 -10.34 1.17
CA LEU A 12 -9.04 -11.20 2.37
C LEU A 12 -8.04 -12.37 2.28
N GLU A 13 -7.86 -12.98 1.11
CA GLU A 13 -6.87 -14.05 0.92
C GLU A 13 -5.42 -13.59 1.18
N ILE A 14 -5.10 -12.33 0.85
CA ILE A 14 -3.77 -11.76 1.12
C ILE A 14 -3.63 -11.53 2.62
N LYS A 15 -4.68 -11.02 3.27
CA LYS A 15 -4.72 -10.81 4.72
C LYS A 15 -4.51 -12.12 5.49
N GLU A 16 -5.16 -13.21 5.05
CA GLU A 16 -4.98 -14.55 5.61
C GLU A 16 -3.54 -15.07 5.44
N LYS A 17 -2.95 -14.91 4.25
CA LYS A 17 -1.56 -15.32 3.99
C LYS A 17 -0.56 -14.56 4.85
N ILE A 18 -0.77 -13.26 5.06
CA ILE A 18 0.04 -12.43 5.97
C ILE A 18 -0.05 -12.99 7.39
N ARG A 19 -1.25 -13.31 7.88
CA ARG A 19 -1.46 -13.87 9.22
C ARG A 19 -0.81 -15.24 9.39
N ALA A 20 -0.95 -16.12 8.40
CA ALA A 20 -0.33 -17.45 8.41
C ALA A 20 1.20 -17.34 8.50
N LEU A 21 1.81 -16.47 7.69
CA LEU A 21 3.25 -16.26 7.75
C LEU A 21 3.69 -15.64 9.09
N ARG A 22 2.97 -14.63 9.59
CA ARG A 22 3.25 -14.06 10.92
C ARG A 22 3.24 -15.15 11.99
N SER A 23 2.25 -16.04 11.96
CA SER A 23 2.16 -17.15 12.92
C SER A 23 3.39 -18.08 12.84
N ALA A 24 3.95 -18.30 11.66
CA ALA A 24 5.13 -19.12 11.47
C ALA A 24 6.44 -18.41 11.90
N LEU A 25 6.51 -17.09 11.75
CA LEU A 25 7.67 -16.28 12.13
C LEU A 25 7.78 -16.03 13.65
N GLY A 26 6.66 -16.19 14.38
CA GLY A 26 6.60 -15.90 15.81
C GLY A 26 6.21 -14.45 16.11
N ALA A 27 6.40 -14.03 17.36
CA ALA A 27 6.02 -12.70 17.83
C ALA A 27 7.16 -11.69 17.65
N GLY A 28 6.81 -10.43 17.38
CA GLY A 28 7.75 -9.31 17.36
C GLY A 28 7.48 -8.34 16.22
N LEU A 29 7.93 -7.09 16.38
CA LEU A 29 7.73 -6.04 15.36
C LEU A 29 8.40 -6.38 14.03
N GLU A 30 9.58 -7.02 14.07
CA GLU A 30 10.28 -7.45 12.87
C GLU A 30 9.54 -8.59 12.15
N ALA A 31 8.92 -9.51 12.91
CA ALA A 31 8.07 -10.54 12.33
C ALA A 31 6.80 -9.96 11.70
N ASP A 32 6.16 -8.98 12.35
CA ASP A 32 5.00 -8.25 11.81
C ASP A 32 5.37 -7.57 10.47
N ARG A 33 6.49 -6.84 10.44
CA ARG A 33 6.99 -6.15 9.24
C ARG A 33 7.34 -7.12 8.12
N LEU A 34 8.03 -8.22 8.43
CA LEU A 34 8.39 -9.21 7.43
C LEU A 34 7.13 -9.88 6.84
N ALA A 35 6.15 -10.19 7.68
CA ALA A 35 4.92 -10.84 7.26
C ALA A 35 4.12 -10.00 6.25
N VAL A 36 3.98 -8.69 6.50
CA VAL A 36 3.20 -7.81 5.61
C VAL A 36 3.84 -7.59 4.23
N TRP A 37 5.16 -7.77 4.12
CA TRP A 37 5.90 -7.67 2.87
C TRP A 37 6.05 -8.99 2.10
N THR A 38 5.40 -10.06 2.58
CA THR A 38 5.46 -11.38 1.94
C THR A 38 5.11 -11.34 0.46
N GLY A 39 6.04 -11.80 -0.38
CA GLY A 39 5.87 -11.85 -1.84
C GLY A 39 5.47 -10.53 -2.51
N ASN A 40 5.59 -9.40 -1.80
CA ASN A 40 4.98 -8.11 -2.17
C ASN A 40 3.49 -8.24 -2.58
N MET A 41 2.75 -9.18 -1.97
CA MET A 41 1.41 -9.56 -2.43
C MET A 41 0.45 -8.37 -2.43
N LEU A 42 0.40 -7.62 -1.33
CA LEU A 42 -0.46 -6.44 -1.22
C LEU A 42 -0.07 -5.36 -2.24
N ALA A 43 1.23 -5.09 -2.39
CA ALA A 43 1.70 -4.10 -3.35
C ALA A 43 1.31 -4.47 -4.79
N ARG A 44 1.44 -5.76 -5.15
CA ARG A 44 1.04 -6.27 -6.48
C ARG A 44 -0.46 -6.16 -6.69
N TYR A 45 -1.26 -6.43 -5.66
CA TYR A 45 -2.72 -6.28 -5.71
C TYR A 45 -3.13 -4.83 -5.99
N LEU A 46 -2.62 -3.89 -5.20
CA LEU A 46 -2.92 -2.46 -5.36
C LEU A 46 -2.43 -1.92 -6.71
N TRP A 47 -1.23 -2.32 -7.15
CA TRP A 47 -0.72 -1.95 -8.46
C TRP A 47 -1.50 -2.61 -9.60
N GLY A 48 -2.06 -3.80 -9.40
CA GLY A 48 -2.97 -4.41 -10.38
C GLY A 48 -4.23 -3.57 -10.57
N ALA A 49 -4.76 -3.00 -9.48
CA ALA A 49 -5.95 -2.14 -9.51
C ALA A 49 -5.66 -0.73 -10.05
N TRP A 50 -4.50 -0.15 -9.74
CA TRP A 50 -4.19 1.25 -10.01
C TRP A 50 -3.10 1.48 -11.05
N GLY A 51 -2.48 0.43 -11.55
CA GLY A 51 -1.23 0.53 -12.29
C GLY A 51 -1.34 1.37 -13.57
N ALA A 52 -2.49 1.37 -14.25
CA ALA A 52 -2.72 2.19 -15.43
C ALA A 52 -2.76 3.69 -15.06
N GLU A 53 -3.51 4.03 -14.02
CA GLU A 53 -3.66 5.39 -13.47
C GLU A 53 -2.32 5.91 -12.94
N LEU A 54 -1.63 5.08 -12.14
CA LEU A 54 -0.33 5.39 -11.56
C LEU A 54 0.72 5.66 -12.64
N LYS A 55 0.79 4.81 -13.67
CA LYS A 55 1.71 5.02 -14.82
C LYS A 55 1.39 6.30 -15.57
N ARG A 56 0.10 6.59 -15.84
CA ARG A 56 -0.33 7.86 -16.45
C ARG A 56 0.05 9.08 -15.60
N ALA A 57 0.14 8.90 -14.29
CA ALA A 57 0.59 9.92 -13.34
C ALA A 57 2.11 9.95 -13.12
N GLY A 58 2.90 9.18 -13.89
CA GLY A 58 4.36 9.19 -13.81
C GLY A 58 4.95 8.29 -12.70
N PHE A 59 4.13 7.46 -12.04
CA PHE A 59 4.64 6.49 -11.08
C PHE A 59 5.23 5.27 -11.77
N THR A 60 6.36 4.79 -11.24
CA THR A 60 6.93 3.49 -11.57
C THR A 60 6.61 2.50 -10.46
N TRP A 61 6.78 1.20 -10.73
CA TRP A 61 6.63 0.18 -9.69
C TRP A 61 7.54 0.45 -8.49
N GLN A 62 8.79 0.85 -8.74
CA GLN A 62 9.75 1.18 -7.69
C GLN A 62 9.30 2.40 -6.88
N SER A 63 8.78 3.43 -7.55
CA SER A 63 8.35 4.65 -6.87
C SER A 63 7.09 4.44 -6.03
N PHE A 64 6.18 3.57 -6.48
CA PHE A 64 5.02 3.11 -5.73
C PHE A 64 5.42 2.23 -4.54
N MET A 65 6.35 1.30 -4.72
CA MET A 65 6.89 0.48 -3.63
C MET A 65 7.50 1.34 -2.53
N SER A 66 8.30 2.35 -2.87
CA SER A 66 8.87 3.28 -1.89
C SER A 66 7.80 4.07 -1.14
N LEU A 67 6.71 4.45 -1.81
CA LEU A 67 5.59 5.12 -1.18
C LEU A 67 4.84 4.19 -0.23
N LEU A 68 4.51 2.97 -0.66
CA LEU A 68 3.79 2.00 0.15
C LEU A 68 4.60 1.57 1.39
N LYS A 69 5.94 1.58 1.31
CA LYS A 69 6.81 1.35 2.49
C LYS A 69 6.58 2.35 3.62
N LEU A 70 6.16 3.57 3.32
CA LEU A 70 5.79 4.58 4.33
C LEU A 70 4.54 4.18 5.13
N HIS A 71 3.74 3.26 4.59
CA HIS A 71 2.51 2.75 5.19
C HIS A 71 2.69 1.35 5.81
N THR A 72 3.93 0.91 6.06
CA THR A 72 4.18 -0.44 6.63
C THR A 72 3.40 -0.65 7.93
N ASP A 73 3.40 0.33 8.82
CA ASP A 73 2.69 0.23 10.11
C ASP A 73 1.16 0.27 9.91
N ASP A 74 0.65 0.99 8.91
CA ASP A 74 -0.77 0.96 8.52
C ASP A 74 -1.18 -0.43 7.99
N VAL A 75 -0.31 -1.08 7.22
CA VAL A 75 -0.55 -2.43 6.72
C VAL A 75 -0.53 -3.45 7.86
N VAL A 76 0.39 -3.32 8.81
CA VAL A 76 0.41 -4.14 10.04
C VAL A 76 -0.88 -3.95 10.82
N ALA A 77 -1.30 -2.70 10.99
CA ALA A 77 -2.54 -2.32 11.66
C ALA A 77 -3.77 -3.01 11.03
N TRP A 78 -3.91 -2.92 9.70
CA TRP A 78 -4.98 -3.56 8.96
C TRP A 78 -4.93 -5.10 8.98
N ALA A 79 -3.76 -5.69 8.69
CA ALA A 79 -3.66 -7.11 8.43
C ALA A 79 -3.60 -7.96 9.72
N LEU A 80 -2.85 -7.49 10.71
CA LEU A 80 -2.46 -8.29 11.88
C LEU A 80 -3.17 -7.87 13.16
N ARG A 81 -3.66 -6.63 13.25
CA ARG A 81 -4.21 -6.06 14.49
C ARG A 81 -5.71 -5.73 14.41
N ASP A 82 -6.28 -5.72 13.21
CA ASP A 82 -7.67 -5.32 12.96
C ASP A 82 -8.04 -3.94 13.54
N ASN A 83 -7.05 -3.06 13.73
CA ASN A 83 -7.23 -1.70 14.26
C ASN A 83 -7.30 -0.63 13.15
N LEU A 84 -7.22 -1.05 11.88
CA LEU A 84 -7.38 -0.20 10.71
C LEU A 84 -8.27 -0.92 9.69
N SER A 85 -9.33 -0.28 9.22
CA SER A 85 -10.16 -0.85 8.17
C SER A 85 -9.45 -0.80 6.82
N TRP A 86 -9.88 -1.67 5.89
CA TRP A 86 -9.36 -1.67 4.53
C TRP A 86 -9.50 -0.32 3.83
N GLY A 87 -10.70 0.27 3.85
CA GLY A 87 -10.94 1.56 3.21
C GLY A 87 -10.12 2.70 3.82
N GLU A 88 -9.80 2.64 5.12
CA GLU A 88 -8.89 3.59 5.76
C GLU A 88 -7.46 3.43 5.26
N LEU A 89 -6.94 2.19 5.22
CA LEU A 89 -5.62 1.91 4.65
C LEU A 89 -5.52 2.42 3.21
N VAL A 90 -6.51 2.09 2.39
CA VAL A 90 -6.55 2.49 0.98
C VAL A 90 -6.59 4.01 0.83
N ARG A 91 -7.44 4.72 1.59
CA ARG A 91 -7.48 6.19 1.56
C ARG A 91 -6.16 6.83 1.93
N ARG A 92 -5.45 6.30 2.94
CA ARG A 92 -4.13 6.81 3.34
C ARG A 92 -3.11 6.66 2.21
N VAL A 93 -3.09 5.50 1.55
CA VAL A 93 -2.21 5.25 0.41
C VAL A 93 -2.55 6.17 -0.78
N ILE A 94 -3.84 6.32 -1.11
CA ILE A 94 -4.29 7.23 -2.18
C ILE A 94 -3.87 8.67 -1.87
N SER A 95 -4.07 9.11 -0.63
CA SER A 95 -3.69 10.46 -0.19
C SER A 95 -2.19 10.73 -0.34
N SER A 96 -1.34 9.73 -0.04
CA SER A 96 0.10 9.82 -0.26
C SER A 96 0.48 9.89 -1.76
N VAL A 97 -0.21 9.14 -2.62
CA VAL A 97 -0.02 9.20 -4.08
C VAL A 97 -0.35 10.60 -4.61
N GLU A 98 -1.49 11.14 -4.20
CA GLU A 98 -1.93 12.48 -4.59
C GLU A 98 -1.01 13.59 -4.05
N GLY A 99 -0.55 13.44 -2.81
CA GLY A 99 0.40 14.35 -2.16
C GLY A 99 1.73 14.42 -2.91
N ARG A 100 2.31 13.26 -3.26
CA ARG A 100 3.56 13.22 -4.05
C ARG A 100 3.40 13.88 -5.41
N ARG A 101 2.29 13.61 -6.11
CA ARG A 101 1.99 14.24 -7.40
C ARG A 101 1.96 15.77 -7.30
N ARG A 102 1.37 16.31 -6.24
CA ARG A 102 1.32 17.77 -6.01
C ARG A 102 2.71 18.36 -5.79
N SER A 103 3.54 17.69 -4.99
CA SER A 103 4.92 18.12 -4.73
C SER A 103 5.77 18.11 -5.99
N ASP A 104 5.65 17.08 -6.83
CA ASP A 104 6.40 17.01 -8.08
C ASP A 104 5.98 18.13 -9.05
N LEU A 105 4.68 18.40 -9.22
CA LEU A 105 4.19 19.52 -10.03
C LEU A 105 4.72 20.89 -9.54
N SER A 106 4.75 21.11 -8.22
CA SER A 106 5.23 22.38 -7.65
C SER A 106 6.71 22.65 -7.94
N ARG A 107 7.53 21.61 -8.15
CA ARG A 107 8.96 21.73 -8.48
C ARG A 107 9.22 22.05 -9.95
N PHE A 108 8.25 21.82 -10.85
CA PHE A 108 8.39 22.09 -12.28
C PHE A 108 7.84 23.45 -12.71
N LEU A 109 7.02 24.08 -11.86
CA LEU A 109 6.35 25.37 -12.15
C LEU A 109 6.97 26.56 -11.39
N GLY A 110 8.05 26.34 -10.65
CA GLY A 110 8.85 27.37 -9.98
C GLY A 110 10.26 27.38 -10.51
#